data_AF-A0A2E7VEV8-F1
#
_entry.id   AF-A0A2E7VEV8-F1
#
_cell.length_a   1.000
_cell.length_b   1.000
_cell.length_c   1.000
_cell.angle_alpha   90.00
_cell.angle_beta   90.00
_cell.angle_gamma   90.00
#
_symmetry.space_group_name_H-M   'P 1'
#
loop_
_entity.id
_entity.type
_entity.pdbx_description
1 polymer ?
#
loop_
_entity_poly.entity_id
_entity_poly.type
_entity_poly.pdbx_seq_one_letter_code
_entity_poly.pdbx_strand_id
1 'polypeptide(L)'
;MFTMPTIDLSARSMLILAQFGFFASFAAFGLQDPEETIDYVWPVMMVAVALSLFLSVPNARAGSTLGVPIVMVVVGLAMGEGEMMFWALFMLLIVGAIAYMPALAMGDESLGLDDETRKMRLGAIYTIFALFMLVMMSSIMDAAMEGILIEEDSDGNTIAEYSLDSSQKAIAQIGLGMGLVGILVFAIIAVAKMELGPVRPWHAGVMLSGSVFFDSALWYMVEAAQNTTIPDLLWTVAACGLFTLVPCVAYEDS
;
A
#
# COMPACT_ATOMS: atom_id res chain seq x y z
N MET A 1 -9.04 13.76 -21.87
CA MET A 1 -9.55 12.55 -22.55
C MET A 1 -9.13 11.36 -21.71
N PHE A 2 -10.02 10.42 -21.41
CA PHE A 2 -9.69 9.21 -20.66
C PHE A 2 -9.30 8.08 -21.63
N THR A 3 -8.49 7.12 -21.17
CA THR A 3 -8.02 5.98 -21.96
C THR A 3 -8.29 4.70 -21.18
N MET A 4 -9.04 3.78 -21.78
CA MET A 4 -9.25 2.47 -21.18
C MET A 4 -7.95 1.66 -21.25
N PRO A 5 -7.45 1.10 -20.13
CA PRO A 5 -6.24 0.30 -20.15
C PRO A 5 -6.50 -1.03 -20.84
N THR A 6 -5.50 -1.55 -21.54
CA THR A 6 -5.51 -2.94 -22.02
C THR A 6 -5.37 -3.86 -20.81
N ILE A 7 -6.28 -4.81 -20.64
CA ILE A 7 -6.20 -5.83 -19.60
C ILE A 7 -5.94 -7.18 -20.28
N ASP A 8 -4.68 -7.59 -20.26
CA ASP A 8 -4.23 -8.95 -20.54
C ASP A 8 -3.66 -9.55 -19.24
N LEU A 9 -3.46 -10.85 -19.12
CA LEU A 9 -2.90 -11.45 -17.88
C LEU A 9 -1.39 -11.17 -17.69
N SER A 10 -0.88 -10.07 -18.26
CA SER A 10 0.52 -9.65 -18.12
C SER A 10 0.80 -8.99 -16.76
N ALA A 11 2.07 -8.95 -16.36
CA ALA A 11 2.51 -8.27 -15.15
C ALA A 11 2.11 -6.78 -15.12
N ARG A 12 2.13 -6.09 -16.28
CA ARG A 12 1.74 -4.68 -16.40
C ARG A 12 0.25 -4.49 -16.12
N SER A 13 -0.59 -5.30 -16.74
CA SER A 13 -2.05 -5.25 -16.52
C SER A 13 -2.42 -5.63 -15.09
N MET A 14 -1.77 -6.64 -14.51
CA MET A 14 -1.98 -7.00 -13.11
C MET A 14 -1.52 -5.89 -12.15
N LEU A 15 -0.47 -5.15 -12.48
CA LEU A 15 -0.01 -4.01 -11.68
C LEU A 15 -1.02 -2.85 -11.71
N ILE A 16 -1.64 -2.58 -12.87
CA ILE A 16 -2.74 -1.60 -12.99
C ILE A 16 -3.94 -2.03 -12.14
N LEU A 17 -4.31 -3.32 -12.18
CA LEU A 17 -5.39 -3.85 -11.35
C LEU A 17 -5.06 -3.84 -9.85
N ALA A 18 -3.80 -4.09 -9.47
CA ALA A 18 -3.34 -3.99 -8.09
C ALA A 18 -3.45 -2.54 -7.58
N GLN A 19 -3.04 -1.56 -8.38
CA GLN A 19 -3.23 -0.14 -8.05
C GLN A 19 -4.71 0.21 -7.87
N PHE A 20 -5.57 -0.23 -8.79
CA PHE A 20 -7.02 -0.02 -8.69
C PHE A 20 -7.61 -0.68 -7.45
N GLY A 21 -7.28 -1.95 -7.22
CA GLY A 21 -7.76 -2.75 -6.08
C GLY A 21 -7.37 -2.15 -4.73
N PHE A 22 -6.18 -1.55 -4.63
CA PHE A 22 -5.73 -0.91 -3.40
C PHE A 22 -6.64 0.27 -3.02
N PHE A 23 -6.87 1.20 -3.95
CA PHE A 23 -7.77 2.33 -3.70
C PHE A 23 -9.24 1.90 -3.56
N ALA A 24 -9.67 0.89 -4.31
CA ALA A 24 -11.01 0.32 -4.15
C ALA A 24 -11.23 -0.29 -2.75
N SER A 25 -10.20 -0.87 -2.15
CA SER A 25 -10.26 -1.40 -0.78
C SER A 25 -10.42 -0.26 0.23
N PHE A 26 -9.67 0.83 0.06
CA PHE A 26 -9.81 2.04 0.89
C PHE A 26 -11.21 2.64 0.81
N ALA A 27 -11.82 2.62 -0.38
CA ALA A 27 -13.21 3.03 -0.53
C ALA A 27 -14.16 2.09 0.21
N ALA A 28 -13.91 0.78 0.16
CA ALA A 28 -14.78 -0.19 0.79
C ALA A 28 -14.67 -0.16 2.32
N PHE A 29 -13.48 0.12 2.89
CA PHE A 29 -13.31 0.35 4.33
C PHE A 29 -14.17 1.53 4.81
N GLY A 30 -14.16 2.66 4.09
CA GLY A 30 -15.03 3.80 4.44
C GLY A 30 -16.53 3.59 4.23
N LEU A 31 -16.96 2.40 3.81
CA LEU A 31 -18.39 2.06 3.65
C LEU A 31 -18.87 1.04 4.69
N GLN A 32 -18.01 0.56 5.58
CA GLN A 32 -18.39 -0.46 6.56
C GLN A 32 -19.41 0.07 7.56
N ASP A 33 -19.19 1.26 8.12
CA ASP A 33 -20.09 1.85 9.13
C ASP A 33 -20.25 3.38 8.99
N PRO A 34 -20.80 3.90 7.87
CA PRO A 34 -21.08 5.34 7.74
C PRO A 34 -22.31 5.74 8.58
N GLU A 35 -22.17 6.75 9.43
CA GLU A 35 -23.23 7.29 10.28
C GLU A 35 -23.82 8.59 9.69
N GLU A 36 -22.97 9.42 9.09
CA GLU A 36 -23.32 10.72 8.56
C GLU A 36 -23.05 10.85 7.05
N THR A 37 -23.62 11.89 6.43
CA THR A 37 -23.37 12.16 5.00
C THR A 37 -21.90 12.49 4.72
N ILE A 38 -21.20 13.08 5.71
CA ILE A 38 -19.79 13.45 5.58
C ILE A 38 -18.87 12.22 5.47
N ASP A 39 -19.26 11.10 6.07
CA ASP A 39 -18.50 9.84 6.06
C ASP A 39 -18.36 9.28 4.64
N TYR A 40 -19.30 9.60 3.75
CA TYR A 40 -19.23 9.20 2.34
C TYR A 40 -18.21 9.99 1.52
N VAL A 41 -17.59 11.06 2.06
CA VAL A 41 -16.56 11.82 1.33
C VAL A 41 -15.35 10.94 1.05
N TRP A 42 -14.89 10.17 2.03
CA TRP A 42 -13.75 9.27 1.88
C TRP A 42 -13.95 8.21 0.79
N PRO A 43 -15.01 7.37 0.82
CA PRO A 43 -15.20 6.33 -0.18
C PRO A 43 -15.41 6.90 -1.59
N VAL A 44 -16.15 8.00 -1.74
CA VAL A 44 -16.34 8.67 -3.04
C VAL A 44 -15.01 9.15 -3.61
N MET A 45 -14.18 9.76 -2.76
CA MET A 45 -12.85 10.23 -3.15
C MET A 45 -11.94 9.08 -3.56
N MET A 46 -11.91 7.97 -2.81
CA MET A 46 -11.09 6.80 -3.14
C MET A 46 -11.54 6.13 -4.44
N VAL A 47 -12.84 6.02 -4.70
CA VAL A 47 -13.37 5.55 -5.99
C VAL A 47 -12.96 6.49 -7.13
N ALA A 48 -13.05 7.81 -6.92
CA ALA A 48 -12.63 8.78 -7.91
C ALA A 48 -11.14 8.67 -8.23
N VAL A 49 -10.29 8.48 -7.21
CA VAL A 49 -8.85 8.23 -7.38
C VAL A 49 -8.62 6.93 -8.16
N ALA A 50 -9.22 5.82 -7.72
CA ALA A 50 -9.07 4.51 -8.36
C ALA A 50 -9.43 4.57 -9.85
N LEU A 51 -10.60 5.13 -10.18
CA LEU A 51 -11.08 5.25 -11.55
C LEU A 51 -10.26 6.24 -12.38
N SER A 52 -9.85 7.38 -11.81
CA SER A 52 -9.07 8.37 -12.55
C SER A 52 -7.69 7.85 -12.94
N LEU A 53 -7.05 7.08 -12.06
CA LEU A 53 -5.76 6.43 -12.35
C LEU A 53 -5.94 5.26 -13.32
N PHE A 54 -6.94 4.40 -13.10
CA PHE A 54 -7.24 3.27 -13.98
C PHE A 54 -7.54 3.71 -15.41
N LEU A 55 -8.35 4.77 -15.57
CA LEU A 55 -8.71 5.34 -16.88
C LEU A 55 -7.67 6.35 -17.40
N SER A 56 -6.49 6.45 -16.77
CA SER A 56 -5.39 7.32 -17.18
C SER A 56 -5.85 8.77 -17.46
N VAL A 57 -6.70 9.32 -16.59
CA VAL A 57 -7.20 10.69 -16.73
C VAL A 57 -6.02 11.67 -16.63
N PRO A 58 -5.97 12.72 -17.47
CA PRO A 58 -4.89 13.70 -17.42
C PRO A 58 -4.74 14.31 -16.02
N ASN A 59 -3.49 14.39 -15.54
CA ASN A 59 -3.14 14.88 -14.21
C ASN A 59 -3.70 14.08 -13.03
N ALA A 60 -4.27 12.88 -13.24
CA ALA A 60 -4.85 12.07 -12.17
C ALA A 60 -3.88 11.81 -11.00
N ARG A 61 -2.59 11.58 -11.28
CA ARG A 61 -1.57 11.33 -10.24
C ARG A 61 -1.32 12.54 -9.35
N ALA A 62 -1.16 13.72 -9.94
CA ALA A 62 -1.00 14.95 -9.16
C ALA A 62 -2.31 15.27 -8.42
N GLY A 63 -3.45 15.09 -9.09
CA GLY A 63 -4.77 15.28 -8.52
C GLY A 63 -5.06 14.35 -7.34
N SER A 64 -4.69 13.07 -7.41
CA SER A 64 -4.85 12.13 -6.31
C SER A 64 -3.91 12.44 -5.16
N THR A 65 -2.63 12.63 -5.45
CA THR A 65 -1.57 12.84 -4.44
C THR A 65 -1.80 14.08 -3.60
N LEU A 66 -2.27 15.17 -4.21
CA LEU A 66 -2.53 16.42 -3.51
C LEU A 66 -3.99 16.56 -3.10
N GLY A 67 -4.92 16.10 -3.95
CA GLY A 67 -6.35 16.25 -3.72
C GLY A 67 -6.83 15.48 -2.50
N VAL A 68 -6.34 14.25 -2.27
CA VAL A 68 -6.74 13.46 -1.09
C VAL A 68 -6.36 14.18 0.21
N PRO A 69 -5.08 14.53 0.46
CA PRO A 69 -4.71 15.30 1.65
C PRO A 69 -5.45 16.63 1.78
N ILE A 70 -5.67 17.36 0.68
CA ILE A 70 -6.39 18.65 0.72
C ILE A 70 -7.82 18.44 1.20
N VAL A 71 -8.53 17.44 0.69
CA VAL A 71 -9.90 17.13 1.13
C VAL A 71 -9.91 16.73 2.60
N MET A 72 -8.98 15.88 3.06
CA MET A 72 -8.86 15.52 4.47
C MET A 72 -8.63 16.73 5.36
N VAL A 73 -7.78 17.68 4.95
CA VAL A 73 -7.56 18.91 5.72
C VAL A 73 -8.83 19.77 5.75
N VAL A 74 -9.54 19.92 4.63
CA VAL A 74 -10.78 20.71 4.56
C VAL A 74 -11.88 20.10 5.42
N VAL A 75 -12.07 18.78 5.36
CA VAL A 75 -13.06 18.05 6.16
C VAL A 75 -12.69 18.11 7.64
N GLY A 76 -11.44 17.80 7.97
CA GLY A 76 -10.93 17.87 9.35
C GLY A 76 -11.09 19.27 9.94
N LEU A 77 -10.84 20.35 9.18
CA LEU A 77 -11.11 21.72 9.62
C LEU A 77 -12.60 21.99 9.85
N ALA A 78 -13.47 21.44 9.00
CA ALA A 78 -14.92 21.64 9.11
C ALA A 78 -15.51 20.89 10.32
N MET A 79 -14.94 19.73 10.67
CA MET A 79 -15.38 18.88 11.79
C MET A 79 -14.63 19.20 13.11
N GLY A 80 -13.53 19.94 13.05
CA GLY A 80 -12.68 20.22 14.21
C GLY A 80 -11.74 19.07 14.58
N GLU A 81 -11.50 18.15 13.65
CA GLU A 81 -10.69 16.95 13.83
C GLU A 81 -9.21 17.22 13.50
N GLY A 82 -8.44 17.55 14.54
CA GLY A 82 -7.01 17.81 14.44
C GLY A 82 -6.20 16.62 13.90
N GLU A 83 -6.63 15.41 14.25
CA GLU A 83 -5.97 14.16 13.88
C GLU A 83 -6.09 13.86 12.38
N MET A 84 -7.27 14.00 11.78
CA MET A 84 -7.46 13.82 10.34
C MET A 84 -6.53 14.75 9.53
N MET A 85 -6.34 16.00 10.00
CA MET A 85 -5.42 16.94 9.37
C MET A 85 -3.96 16.52 9.46
N PHE A 86 -3.56 15.91 10.58
CA PHE A 86 -2.21 15.35 10.75
C PHE A 86 -1.99 14.14 9.82
N TRP A 87 -2.97 13.22 9.78
CA TRP A 87 -2.94 12.04 8.91
C TRP A 87 -2.91 12.36 7.42
N ALA A 88 -3.41 13.53 7.01
CA ALA A 88 -3.30 14.00 5.63
C ALA A 88 -1.86 14.05 5.10
N LEU A 89 -0.86 14.31 5.96
CA LEU A 89 0.55 14.32 5.58
C LEU A 89 1.05 12.92 5.20
N PHE A 90 0.63 11.90 5.94
CA PHE A 90 0.97 10.50 5.63
C PHE A 90 0.23 10.00 4.40
N MET A 91 -1.01 10.45 4.18
CA MET A 91 -1.75 10.13 2.96
C MET A 91 -1.08 10.67 1.70
N LEU A 92 -0.31 11.76 1.79
CA LEU A 92 0.52 12.23 0.68
C LEU A 92 1.58 11.18 0.30
N LEU A 93 2.18 10.52 1.29
CA LEU A 93 3.13 9.44 1.07
C LEU A 93 2.44 8.19 0.49
N ILE A 94 1.32 7.76 1.08
CA ILE A 94 0.59 6.56 0.66
C ILE A 94 0.04 6.75 -0.77
N VAL A 95 -0.82 7.74 -0.96
CA VAL A 95 -1.48 8.00 -2.25
C VAL A 95 -0.45 8.37 -3.31
N GLY A 96 0.55 9.19 -2.95
CA GLY A 96 1.62 9.57 -3.86
C GLY A 96 2.45 8.37 -4.31
N ALA A 97 2.91 7.53 -3.40
CA ALA A 97 3.67 6.35 -3.76
C ALA A 97 2.85 5.42 -4.66
N ILE A 98 1.61 5.13 -4.29
CA ILE A 98 0.77 4.21 -5.06
C ILE A 98 0.38 4.78 -6.42
N ALA A 99 0.15 6.10 -6.54
CA ALA A 99 -0.14 6.75 -7.81
C ALA A 99 1.05 6.76 -8.78
N TYR A 100 2.28 6.91 -8.26
CA TYR A 100 3.49 7.10 -9.07
C TYR A 100 4.32 5.83 -9.27
N MET A 101 4.38 4.89 -8.33
CA MET A 101 5.19 3.67 -8.45
C MET A 101 4.85 2.85 -9.71
N PRO A 102 3.58 2.56 -10.04
CA PRO A 102 3.25 1.84 -11.27
C PRO A 102 3.69 2.58 -12.54
N ALA A 103 3.55 3.90 -12.57
CA ALA A 103 3.94 4.72 -13.71
C ALA A 103 5.47 4.75 -13.89
N LEU A 104 6.20 4.85 -12.79
CA LEU A 104 7.66 4.76 -12.76
C LEU A 104 8.15 3.36 -13.15
N ALA A 105 7.44 2.30 -12.76
CA ALA A 105 7.78 0.94 -13.16
C ALA A 105 7.56 0.70 -14.65
N MET A 106 6.43 1.16 -15.19
CA MET A 106 6.04 0.92 -16.58
C MET A 106 6.75 1.82 -17.60
N GLY A 107 7.42 2.89 -17.15
CA GLY A 107 8.08 3.83 -18.04
C GLY A 107 7.14 4.83 -18.69
N ASP A 108 6.13 5.32 -17.96
CA ASP A 108 5.13 6.25 -18.49
C ASP A 108 5.78 7.57 -18.98
N GLU A 109 5.62 7.88 -20.27
CA GLU A 109 6.18 9.05 -20.94
C GLU A 109 5.69 10.38 -20.36
N SER A 110 4.49 10.41 -19.75
CA SER A 110 3.94 11.61 -19.13
C SER A 110 4.78 12.14 -17.96
N LEU A 111 5.67 11.30 -17.41
CA LEU A 111 6.61 11.71 -16.36
C LEU A 111 7.79 12.52 -16.91
N GLY A 112 8.10 12.41 -18.21
CA GLY A 112 9.21 13.11 -18.84
C GLY A 112 10.58 12.77 -18.24
N LEU A 113 10.75 11.53 -17.76
CA LEU A 113 11.98 11.06 -17.12
C LEU A 113 12.71 10.07 -18.03
N ASP A 114 14.03 10.17 -18.07
CA ASP A 114 14.88 9.11 -18.61
C ASP A 114 14.87 7.87 -17.69
N ASP A 115 15.31 6.73 -18.23
CA ASP A 115 15.30 5.44 -17.52
C ASP A 115 16.11 5.46 -16.22
N GLU A 116 17.26 6.15 -16.18
CA GLU A 116 18.10 6.19 -15.00
C GLU A 116 17.42 7.00 -13.88
N THR A 117 16.96 8.21 -14.20
CA THR A 117 16.22 9.05 -13.24
C THR A 117 14.95 8.36 -12.77
N ARG A 118 14.22 7.71 -13.67
CA ARG A 118 12.99 6.96 -13.34
C ARG A 118 13.28 5.84 -12.36
N LYS A 119 14.26 4.98 -12.62
CA LYS A 119 14.63 3.85 -11.74
C LYS A 119 15.17 4.33 -10.40
N MET A 120 15.95 5.42 -10.37
CA MET A 120 16.42 6.04 -9.13
C MET A 120 15.25 6.52 -8.25
N ARG A 121 14.30 7.27 -8.84
CA ARG A 121 13.12 7.76 -8.11
C ARG A 121 12.22 6.61 -7.65
N LEU A 122 12.05 5.59 -8.49
CA LEU A 122 11.30 4.39 -8.13
C LEU A 122 11.92 3.70 -6.92
N GLY A 123 13.24 3.46 -6.95
CA GLY A 123 13.95 2.80 -5.86
C GLY A 123 13.75 3.52 -4.53
N ALA A 124 13.88 4.86 -4.52
CA ALA A 124 13.65 5.68 -3.33
C ALA A 124 12.19 5.62 -2.84
N ILE A 125 11.23 5.89 -3.73
CA ILE A 125 9.80 5.91 -3.37
C ILE A 125 9.35 4.54 -2.86
N TYR A 126 9.70 3.47 -3.56
CA TYR A 126 9.35 2.10 -3.16
C TYR A 126 9.92 1.76 -1.78
N THR A 127 11.19 2.09 -1.52
CA THR A 127 11.85 1.78 -0.25
C THR A 127 11.19 2.54 0.91
N ILE A 128 10.94 3.85 0.73
CA ILE A 128 10.29 4.69 1.74
C ILE A 128 8.86 4.20 1.99
N PHE A 129 8.11 3.91 0.92
CA PHE A 129 6.75 3.39 1.03
C PHE A 129 6.72 2.03 1.74
N ALA A 130 7.61 1.10 1.39
CA ALA A 130 7.69 -0.20 2.03
C ALA A 130 8.06 -0.12 3.52
N LEU A 131 9.02 0.76 3.88
CA LEU A 131 9.35 1.04 5.28
C LEU A 131 8.15 1.62 6.03
N PHE A 132 7.47 2.60 5.44
CA PHE A 132 6.30 3.20 6.03
C PHE A 132 5.19 2.17 6.24
N MET A 133 4.91 1.33 5.23
CA MET A 133 3.88 0.29 5.34
C MET A 133 4.22 -0.75 6.42
N LEU A 134 5.49 -1.17 6.54
CA LEU A 134 5.90 -2.16 7.53
C LEU A 134 5.91 -1.61 8.97
N VAL A 135 6.32 -0.35 9.16
CA VAL A 135 6.54 0.21 10.51
C VAL A 135 5.29 0.93 11.03
N MET A 136 4.53 1.58 10.16
CA MET A 136 3.41 2.44 10.56
C MET A 136 2.04 1.83 10.26
N MET A 137 1.92 1.01 9.21
CA MET A 137 0.63 0.49 8.76
C MET A 137 0.43 -1.00 9.06
N SER A 138 1.44 -1.68 9.60
CA SER A 138 1.41 -3.12 9.85
C SER A 138 1.46 -3.38 11.35
N SER A 139 0.65 -4.34 11.81
CA SER A 139 0.65 -4.82 13.19
C SER A 139 1.76 -5.84 13.49
N ILE A 140 2.54 -6.21 12.47
CA ILE A 140 3.44 -7.36 12.56
C ILE A 140 4.62 -7.14 13.52
N MET A 141 4.98 -5.89 13.78
CA MET A 141 6.06 -5.54 14.70
C MET A 141 5.69 -5.90 16.15
N ASP A 142 4.54 -5.42 16.63
CA ASP A 142 4.06 -5.69 17.99
C ASP A 142 3.70 -7.18 18.14
N ALA A 143 3.11 -7.78 17.11
CA ALA A 143 2.86 -9.22 17.05
C ALA A 143 4.14 -10.05 17.21
N ALA A 144 5.23 -9.64 16.56
CA ALA A 144 6.50 -10.38 16.59
C ALA A 144 7.28 -10.17 17.89
N MET A 145 7.28 -8.94 18.40
CA MET A 145 8.08 -8.54 19.56
C MET A 145 7.36 -8.83 20.87
N GLU A 146 6.15 -8.32 21.00
CA GLU A 146 5.35 -8.37 22.22
C GLU A 146 4.45 -9.60 22.22
N GLY A 147 3.99 -10.05 21.04
CA GLY A 147 3.07 -11.18 20.94
C GLY A 147 1.63 -10.75 21.13
N ILE A 148 1.31 -9.53 20.69
CA ILE A 148 -0.03 -8.94 20.77
C ILE A 148 -0.44 -8.39 19.40
N LEU A 149 -1.74 -8.42 19.11
CA LEU A 149 -2.37 -7.60 18.07
C LEU A 149 -3.28 -6.61 18.77
N ILE A 150 -3.25 -5.36 18.29
CA ILE A 150 -4.03 -4.26 18.85
C ILE A 150 -5.00 -3.83 17.76
N GLU A 151 -6.29 -3.97 18.04
CA GLU A 151 -7.37 -3.40 17.24
C GLU A 151 -7.60 -1.97 17.73
N GLU A 152 -7.46 -1.00 16.84
CA GLU A 152 -7.63 0.41 17.14
C GLU A 152 -8.82 0.98 16.35
N ASP A 153 -9.52 1.96 16.94
CA ASP A 153 -10.53 2.73 16.21
C ASP A 153 -9.86 3.75 15.26
N SER A 154 -10.68 4.49 14.52
CA SER A 154 -10.20 5.54 13.60
C SER A 154 -9.44 6.69 14.30
N ASP A 155 -9.58 6.81 15.62
CA ASP A 155 -8.93 7.82 16.47
C ASP A 155 -7.68 7.26 17.19
N GLY A 156 -7.25 6.03 16.84
CA GLY A 156 -6.08 5.38 17.41
C GLY A 156 -6.27 4.90 18.85
N ASN A 157 -7.51 4.79 19.34
CA ASN A 157 -7.77 4.21 20.65
C ASN A 157 -7.86 2.68 20.54
N THR A 158 -7.18 1.98 21.43
CA THR A 158 -7.28 0.52 21.53
C THR A 158 -8.71 0.09 21.86
N ILE A 159 -9.34 -0.62 20.93
CA ILE A 159 -10.65 -1.28 21.08
C ILE A 159 -10.46 -2.65 21.72
N ALA A 160 -9.49 -3.42 21.22
CA ALA A 160 -9.20 -4.77 21.69
C ALA A 160 -7.70 -5.10 21.60
N GLU A 161 -7.23 -5.92 22.54
CA GLU A 161 -5.89 -6.48 22.53
C GLU A 161 -5.98 -8.00 22.54
N TYR A 162 -5.29 -8.63 21.60
CA TYR A 162 -5.29 -10.07 21.42
C TYR A 162 -3.90 -10.66 21.67
N SER A 163 -3.80 -11.54 22.66
CA SER A 163 -2.55 -12.25 22.93
C SER A 163 -2.35 -13.40 21.95
N LEU A 164 -1.16 -13.45 21.35
CA LEU A 164 -0.76 -14.48 20.40
C LEU A 164 -0.12 -15.68 21.10
N ASP A 165 -0.50 -16.89 20.66
CA ASP A 165 0.20 -18.10 21.06
C ASP A 165 1.61 -18.20 20.45
N SER A 166 2.38 -19.21 20.87
CA SER A 166 3.76 -19.39 20.39
C SER A 166 3.87 -19.59 18.87
N SER A 167 2.87 -20.22 18.25
CA SER A 167 2.85 -20.48 16.81
C SER A 167 2.52 -19.20 16.04
N GLN A 168 1.52 -18.44 16.51
CA GLN A 168 1.13 -17.15 15.94
C GLN A 168 2.27 -16.12 16.07
N LYS A 169 2.92 -16.05 17.24
CA LYS A 169 4.10 -15.20 17.43
C LYS A 169 5.26 -15.59 16.50
N ALA A 170 5.47 -16.88 16.24
CA ALA A 170 6.47 -17.33 15.29
C ALA A 170 6.12 -16.91 13.84
N ILE A 171 4.84 -16.96 13.46
CA ILE A 171 4.35 -16.45 12.17
C ILE A 171 4.64 -14.95 12.03
N ALA A 172 4.34 -14.16 13.07
CA ALA A 172 4.64 -12.74 13.10
C ALA A 172 6.14 -12.46 12.93
N GLN A 173 7.01 -13.22 13.62
CA GLN A 173 8.47 -13.09 13.48
C GLN A 173 8.96 -13.43 12.07
N ILE A 174 8.39 -14.45 11.43
CA ILE A 174 8.69 -14.79 10.04
C ILE A 174 8.28 -13.64 9.13
N GLY A 175 7.05 -13.13 9.26
CA GLY A 175 6.57 -12.05 8.42
C GLY A 175 7.33 -10.74 8.63
N LEU A 176 7.69 -10.38 9.87
CA LEU A 176 8.55 -9.22 10.16
C LEU A 176 9.95 -9.41 9.53
N GLY A 177 10.53 -10.60 9.67
CA GLY A 177 11.82 -10.94 9.05
C GLY A 177 11.77 -10.83 7.53
N MET A 178 10.70 -11.31 6.89
CA MET A 178 10.49 -11.18 5.45
C MET A 178 10.35 -9.71 5.03
N GLY A 179 9.62 -8.91 5.80
CA GLY A 179 9.47 -7.47 5.55
C GLY A 179 10.79 -6.74 5.60
N LEU A 180 11.54 -6.87 6.70
CA LEU A 180 12.82 -6.19 6.89
C LEU A 180 13.87 -6.64 5.87
N VAL A 181 14.01 -7.94 5.64
CA VAL A 181 14.97 -8.45 4.66
C VAL A 181 14.58 -8.06 3.25
N GLY A 182 13.28 -8.08 2.90
CA GLY A 182 12.78 -7.61 1.61
C GLY A 182 13.14 -6.15 1.35
N ILE A 183 12.92 -5.27 2.33
CA ILE A 183 13.29 -3.84 2.20
C ILE A 183 14.80 -3.69 2.02
N LEU A 184 15.61 -4.36 2.85
CA LEU A 184 17.06 -4.25 2.79
C LEU A 184 17.63 -4.76 1.46
N VAL A 185 17.18 -5.93 1.00
CA VAL A 185 17.61 -6.51 -0.28
C VAL A 185 17.20 -5.60 -1.44
N PHE A 186 15.98 -5.06 -1.42
CA PHE A 186 15.54 -4.12 -2.44
C PHE A 186 16.42 -2.85 -2.45
N ALA A 187 16.67 -2.26 -1.28
CA ALA A 187 17.49 -1.05 -1.17
C ALA A 187 18.93 -1.29 -1.66
N ILE A 188 19.54 -2.43 -1.32
CA ILE A 188 20.89 -2.78 -1.78
C ILE A 188 20.94 -2.87 -3.31
N ILE A 189 19.96 -3.52 -3.94
CA ILE A 189 19.98 -3.74 -5.39
C ILE A 189 19.49 -2.50 -6.16
N ALA A 190 18.32 -1.97 -5.81
CA ALA A 190 17.64 -0.92 -6.58
C ALA A 190 18.11 0.50 -6.25
N VAL A 191 18.57 0.75 -5.02
CA VAL A 191 19.03 2.09 -4.57
C VAL A 191 20.55 2.18 -4.59
N ALA A 192 21.24 1.23 -3.94
CA ALA A 192 22.70 1.21 -3.89
C ALA A 192 23.35 0.64 -5.18
N LYS A 193 22.55 0.11 -6.11
CA LYS A 193 23.01 -0.47 -7.39
C LYS A 193 24.04 -1.60 -7.19
N MET A 194 23.89 -2.39 -6.13
CA MET A 194 24.79 -3.49 -5.80
C MET A 194 24.19 -4.84 -6.22
N GLU A 195 25.01 -5.70 -6.82
CA GLU A 195 24.59 -7.05 -7.20
C GLU A 195 24.67 -8.02 -6.00
N LEU A 196 23.63 -8.84 -5.82
CA LEU A 196 23.55 -9.88 -4.80
C LEU A 196 23.35 -11.26 -5.46
N GLY A 197 24.36 -11.72 -6.18
CA GLY A 197 24.32 -13.00 -6.88
C GLY A 197 23.12 -13.06 -7.85
N PRO A 198 22.30 -14.14 -7.85
CA PRO A 198 21.15 -14.26 -8.74
C PRO A 198 19.91 -13.47 -8.27
N VAL A 199 19.98 -12.79 -7.11
CA VAL A 199 18.83 -12.10 -6.53
C VAL A 199 18.51 -10.85 -7.34
N ARG A 200 17.27 -10.80 -7.84
CA ARG A 200 16.68 -9.63 -8.52
C ARG A 200 15.75 -8.85 -7.60
N PRO A 201 15.49 -7.54 -7.86
CA PRO A 201 14.62 -6.71 -7.02
C PRO A 201 13.22 -7.29 -6.77
N TRP A 202 12.65 -8.03 -7.72
CA TRP A 202 11.31 -8.63 -7.53
C TRP A 202 11.27 -9.71 -6.45
N HIS A 203 12.37 -10.43 -6.19
CA HIS A 203 12.43 -11.38 -5.08
C HIS A 203 12.23 -10.67 -3.73
N ALA A 204 12.81 -9.46 -3.61
CA ALA A 204 12.63 -8.60 -2.46
C ALA A 204 11.17 -8.13 -2.32
N GLY A 205 10.51 -7.83 -3.45
CA GLY A 205 9.07 -7.56 -3.53
C GLY A 205 8.19 -8.73 -3.08
N VAL A 206 8.58 -9.97 -3.42
CA VAL A 206 7.89 -11.19 -2.94
C VAL A 206 8.06 -11.35 -1.44
N MET A 207 9.23 -11.06 -0.88
CA MET A 207 9.43 -11.10 0.58
C MET A 207 8.54 -10.08 1.30
N LEU A 208 8.47 -8.85 0.78
CA LEU A 208 7.55 -7.82 1.27
C LEU A 208 6.08 -8.26 1.19
N SER A 209 5.68 -8.86 0.08
CA SER A 209 4.32 -9.40 -0.09
C SER A 209 4.02 -10.52 0.90
N GLY A 210 5.00 -11.38 1.19
CA GLY A 210 4.86 -12.40 2.22
C GLY A 210 4.69 -11.82 3.62
N SER A 211 5.36 -10.70 3.93
CA SER A 211 5.15 -9.95 5.17
C SER A 211 3.70 -9.49 5.31
N VAL A 212 3.17 -8.83 4.27
CA VAL A 212 1.75 -8.38 4.22
C VAL A 212 0.80 -9.55 4.36
N PHE A 213 1.07 -10.67 3.66
CA PHE A 213 0.24 -11.86 3.74
C PHE A 213 0.21 -12.44 5.16
N PHE A 214 1.36 -12.52 5.84
CA PHE A 214 1.42 -13.02 7.21
C PHE A 214 0.76 -12.07 8.21
N ASP A 215 0.89 -10.76 8.03
CA ASP A 215 0.18 -9.77 8.83
C ASP A 215 -1.32 -9.97 8.72
N SER A 216 -1.86 -10.03 7.50
CA SER A 216 -3.28 -10.30 7.29
C SER A 216 -3.67 -11.68 7.87
N ALA A 217 -2.87 -12.74 7.63
CA ALA A 217 -3.11 -14.08 8.17
C ALA A 217 -3.25 -14.11 9.70
N LEU A 218 -2.52 -13.27 10.42
CA LEU A 218 -2.62 -13.18 11.88
C LEU A 218 -3.97 -12.61 12.31
N TRP A 219 -4.44 -11.53 11.66
CA TRP A 219 -5.79 -11.00 11.88
C TRP A 219 -6.86 -12.05 11.64
N TYR A 220 -6.77 -12.82 10.55
CA TYR A 220 -7.68 -13.95 10.27
C TYR A 220 -7.68 -15.05 11.35
N MET A 221 -6.58 -15.25 12.05
CA MET A 221 -6.46 -16.29 13.07
C MET A 221 -7.04 -15.86 14.42
N VAL A 222 -7.11 -14.56 14.67
CA VAL A 222 -7.45 -13.96 15.96
C VAL A 222 -8.87 -13.42 15.97
N GLU A 223 -9.26 -12.70 14.92
CA GLU A 223 -10.67 -12.45 14.62
C GLU A 223 -11.27 -13.77 14.14
N ALA A 224 -12.06 -14.43 14.98
CA ALA A 224 -12.56 -15.76 14.69
C ALA A 224 -13.39 -15.85 13.39
N ALA A 225 -12.76 -16.03 12.22
CA ALA A 225 -13.26 -16.46 10.90
C ALA A 225 -14.63 -15.93 10.37
N GLN A 226 -15.32 -15.02 11.08
CA GLN A 226 -16.70 -14.62 10.82
C GLN A 226 -16.82 -13.14 10.43
N ASN A 227 -15.81 -12.32 10.70
CA ASN A 227 -15.83 -10.89 10.42
C ASN A 227 -14.88 -10.43 9.33
N THR A 228 -14.05 -11.30 8.75
CA THR A 228 -13.18 -10.81 7.69
C THR A 228 -13.98 -10.40 6.48
N THR A 229 -13.77 -9.16 6.08
CA THR A 229 -14.53 -8.54 5.03
C THR A 229 -13.83 -8.76 3.68
N ILE A 230 -14.61 -8.80 2.60
CA ILE A 230 -14.09 -8.78 1.23
C ILE A 230 -13.06 -7.65 1.01
N PRO A 231 -13.25 -6.44 1.57
CA PRO A 231 -12.25 -5.37 1.57
C PRO A 231 -10.86 -5.77 2.04
N ASP A 232 -10.73 -6.53 3.12
CA ASP A 232 -9.42 -6.94 3.68
C ASP A 232 -8.66 -7.84 2.70
N LEU A 233 -9.35 -8.85 2.16
CA LEU A 233 -8.79 -9.75 1.14
C LEU A 233 -8.35 -8.98 -0.11
N LEU A 234 -9.18 -8.04 -0.57
CA LEU A 234 -8.88 -7.23 -1.74
C LEU A 234 -7.63 -6.36 -1.48
N TRP A 235 -7.54 -5.77 -0.30
CA TRP A 235 -6.40 -4.96 0.11
C TRP A 235 -5.12 -5.79 0.16
N THR A 236 -5.13 -6.94 0.82
CA THR A 236 -3.96 -7.84 0.93
C THR A 236 -3.47 -8.24 -0.45
N VAL A 237 -4.37 -8.67 -1.34
CA VAL A 237 -4.01 -9.10 -2.70
C VAL A 237 -3.48 -7.92 -3.52
N ALA A 238 -4.10 -6.74 -3.41
CA ALA A 238 -3.66 -5.53 -4.10
C ALA A 238 -2.28 -5.05 -3.60
N ALA A 239 -2.05 -5.07 -2.29
CA ALA A 239 -0.78 -4.71 -1.67
C ALA A 239 0.33 -5.67 -2.10
N CYS A 240 0.08 -6.99 -2.04
CA CYS A 240 1.01 -8.01 -2.56
C CYS A 240 1.31 -7.81 -4.05
N GLY A 241 0.27 -7.49 -4.84
CA GLY A 241 0.41 -7.15 -6.26
C GLY A 241 1.32 -5.94 -6.47
N LEU A 242 1.14 -4.85 -5.71
CA LEU A 242 2.00 -3.67 -5.78
C LEU A 242 3.45 -3.99 -5.39
N PHE A 243 3.68 -4.62 -4.24
CA PHE A 243 5.02 -4.93 -3.75
C PHE A 243 5.77 -5.89 -4.68
N THR A 244 5.10 -6.88 -5.26
CA THR A 244 5.76 -7.82 -6.18
C THR A 244 5.91 -7.26 -7.60
N LEU A 245 4.85 -6.68 -8.16
CA LEU A 245 4.82 -6.36 -9.59
C LEU A 245 5.54 -5.06 -9.92
N VAL A 246 5.60 -4.07 -9.02
CA VAL A 246 6.38 -2.85 -9.22
C VAL A 246 7.84 -3.17 -9.54
N PRO A 247 8.59 -3.91 -8.68
CA PRO A 247 9.96 -4.26 -8.98
C PRO A 247 10.10 -5.28 -10.10
N CYS A 248 9.12 -6.16 -10.32
CA CYS A 248 9.11 -7.07 -11.47
C CYS A 248 9.11 -6.27 -12.78
N VAL A 249 8.08 -5.45 -13.00
CA VAL A 249 7.91 -4.66 -14.24
C VAL A 249 9.08 -3.70 -14.46
N ALA A 250 9.65 -3.12 -13.39
CA ALA A 250 10.69 -2.11 -13.51
C ALA A 250 12.10 -2.68 -13.78
N TYR A 251 12.40 -3.91 -13.34
CA TYR A 251 13.76 -4.45 -13.30
C TYR A 251 13.92 -5.83 -13.95
N GLU A 252 12.88 -6.44 -14.53
CA GLU A 252 12.96 -7.79 -15.13
C GLU A 252 13.87 -7.85 -16.37
N ASP A 253 13.94 -6.76 -17.14
CA ASP A 253 14.81 -6.62 -18.31
C ASP A 253 16.18 -5.97 -18.00
N SER A 254 16.52 -5.81 -16.71
CA SER A 254 17.78 -5.18 -16.25
C SER A 254 18.90 -6.19 -16.02
#